data_AF-A0A3A1YNE9-F1
#
_entry.id   AF-A0A3A1YNE9-F1
#
_cell.length_a   1.000
_cell.length_b   1.000
_cell.length_c   1.000
_cell.angle_alpha   90.00
_cell.angle_beta   90.00
_cell.angle_gamma   90.00
#
_symmetry.space_group_name_H-M   'P 1'
#
loop_
_entity.id
_entity.type
_entity.pdbx_description
1 polymer ?
#
loop_
_entity_poly.entity_id
_entity_poly.type
_entity_poly.pdbx_seq_one_letter_code
_entity_poly.pdbx_strand_id
1 'polypeptide(L)'
;MARFKSTNLRVFVLLFIIIVACVYYFFDKSDRNQLTSNQVEQFAKVAGQGDLYYQAIDSALNSSYVNLQNPKPQRYLAKTQVESIYKLVFTNINANQAPIIEDHQTLLFPGFVGFKFLVSTCEQARPHVAQLKQLTNAYADASSLCDLATAIDRVFLTGLTDEQINSLNTWALEDLIPEQVFTQAQDNKLGFTYRLPSLADYLKLPVFGKYVIQ
;
A
#
# COMPACT_ATOMS: atom_id res chain seq x y z
N MET A 1 45.79 11.12 -17.80
CA MET A 1 45.33 11.20 -16.39
C MET A 1 43.86 10.82 -16.36
N ALA A 2 43.54 9.57 -15.97
CA ALA A 2 42.20 9.11 -15.55
C ALA A 2 42.31 7.61 -15.19
N ARG A 3 42.84 7.31 -14.00
CA ARG A 3 42.71 5.96 -13.40
C ARG A 3 41.31 5.88 -12.82
N PHE A 4 40.35 5.36 -13.59
CA PHE A 4 39.02 5.06 -13.08
C PHE A 4 39.10 3.89 -12.08
N LYS A 5 38.58 4.14 -10.88
CA LYS A 5 38.60 3.28 -9.70
C LYS A 5 37.98 1.90 -9.97
N SER A 6 38.81 0.87 -10.15
CA SER A 6 38.36 -0.53 -10.25
C SER A 6 37.74 -1.06 -8.94
N THR A 7 37.89 -0.33 -7.84
CA THR A 7 37.35 -0.67 -6.52
C THR A 7 35.82 -0.53 -6.45
N ASN A 8 35.22 0.43 -7.17
CA ASN A 8 33.77 0.67 -7.09
C ASN A 8 32.95 -0.38 -7.85
N LEU A 9 33.48 -0.90 -8.95
CA LEU A 9 32.81 -1.95 -9.74
C LEU A 9 32.76 -3.29 -8.98
N ARG A 10 33.81 -3.61 -8.21
CA ARG A 10 33.85 -4.82 -7.38
C ARG A 10 32.86 -4.76 -6.22
N VAL A 11 32.67 -3.58 -5.62
CA VAL A 11 31.66 -3.36 -4.55
C VAL A 11 30.24 -3.43 -5.10
N PHE A 12 29.98 -2.87 -6.29
CA PHE A 12 28.67 -2.95 -6.94
C PHE A 12 28.29 -4.38 -7.34
N VAL A 13 29.24 -5.16 -7.88
CA VAL A 13 29.00 -6.56 -8.24
C VAL A 13 28.78 -7.43 -6.99
N LEU A 14 29.50 -7.16 -5.89
CA LEU A 14 29.26 -7.83 -4.60
C LEU A 14 27.89 -7.47 -4.00
N LEU A 15 27.48 -6.20 -4.04
CA LEU A 15 26.15 -5.76 -3.59
C LEU A 15 25.02 -6.33 -4.45
N PHE A 16 25.20 -6.41 -5.77
CA PHE A 16 24.21 -7.00 -6.67
C PHE A 16 24.11 -8.51 -6.46
N ILE A 17 25.23 -9.21 -6.20
CA ILE A 17 25.22 -10.63 -5.84
C ILE A 17 24.55 -10.84 -4.48
N ILE A 18 24.75 -9.95 -3.50
CA ILE A 18 24.07 -10.04 -2.19
C ILE A 18 22.57 -9.77 -2.33
N ILE A 19 22.16 -8.76 -3.11
CA ILE A 19 20.74 -8.45 -3.33
C ILE A 19 20.07 -9.59 -4.12
N VAL A 20 20.71 -10.10 -5.17
CA VAL A 20 20.19 -11.25 -5.93
C VAL A 20 20.22 -12.52 -5.08
N ALA A 21 21.21 -12.74 -4.21
CA ALA A 21 21.23 -13.87 -3.28
C ALA A 21 20.20 -13.72 -2.15
N CYS A 22 19.91 -12.51 -1.68
CA CYS A 22 18.79 -12.25 -0.77
C CYS A 22 17.48 -12.58 -1.48
N VAL A 23 17.28 -12.11 -2.72
CA VAL A 23 16.10 -12.45 -3.52
C VAL A 23 16.03 -13.96 -3.78
N TYR A 24 17.14 -14.64 -4.10
CA TYR A 24 17.15 -16.09 -4.37
C TYR A 24 16.96 -16.95 -3.11
N TYR A 25 17.49 -16.53 -1.95
CA TYR A 25 17.28 -17.22 -0.67
C TYR A 25 15.81 -17.12 -0.20
N PHE A 26 15.11 -16.03 -0.55
CA PHE A 26 13.64 -15.96 -0.39
C PHE A 26 12.89 -16.94 -1.31
N PHE A 27 13.54 -17.52 -2.33
CA PHE A 27 12.92 -18.32 -3.38
C PHE A 27 13.23 -19.84 -3.35
N ASP A 28 13.74 -20.43 -2.25
CA ASP A 28 14.08 -21.88 -2.16
C ASP A 28 13.54 -22.58 -0.87
N LYS A 29 12.32 -23.15 -0.76
CA LYS A 29 11.67 -24.49 -0.98
C LYS A 29 12.45 -25.55 -0.21
N SER A 30 12.27 -25.61 1.10
CA SER A 30 11.38 -26.66 1.62
C SER A 30 10.94 -26.50 3.09
N ASP A 31 10.92 -25.28 3.63
CA ASP A 31 10.34 -24.91 4.95
C ASP A 31 9.31 -23.74 4.87
N ARG A 32 8.80 -23.49 3.66
CA ARG A 32 8.18 -22.22 3.18
C ARG A 32 6.86 -21.75 3.80
N ASN A 33 6.36 -22.35 4.87
CA ASN A 33 5.01 -22.06 5.39
C ASN A 33 5.01 -21.42 6.78
N GLN A 34 6.04 -20.67 7.16
CA GLN A 34 6.03 -19.89 8.41
C GLN A 34 6.52 -18.47 8.16
N LEU A 35 5.94 -17.51 8.87
CA LEU A 35 6.43 -16.14 8.90
C LEU A 35 7.76 -16.12 9.65
N THR A 36 8.74 -15.42 9.09
CA THR A 36 10.02 -15.18 9.78
C THR A 36 9.81 -14.23 10.96
N SER A 37 10.68 -14.30 11.98
CA SER A 37 10.62 -13.38 13.12
C SER A 37 10.66 -11.90 12.69
N ASN A 38 11.48 -11.58 11.69
CA ASN A 38 11.56 -10.23 11.13
C ASN A 38 10.24 -9.79 10.48
N GLN A 39 9.54 -10.68 9.77
CA GLN A 39 8.22 -10.36 9.20
C GLN A 39 7.19 -10.11 10.31
N VAL A 40 7.21 -10.90 11.39
CA VAL A 40 6.30 -10.73 12.53
C VAL A 40 6.57 -9.42 13.27
N GLU A 41 7.84 -9.07 13.49
CA GLU A 41 8.22 -7.79 14.10
C GLU A 41 7.84 -6.60 13.23
N GLN A 42 8.13 -6.67 11.93
CA GLN A 42 7.77 -5.63 10.98
C GLN A 42 6.25 -5.49 10.85
N PHE A 43 5.51 -6.60 10.91
CA PHE A 43 4.05 -6.59 10.97
C PHE A 43 3.54 -5.82 12.17
N ALA A 44 4.02 -6.14 13.38
CA ALA A 44 3.59 -5.47 14.60
C ALA A 44 3.91 -3.96 14.57
N LYS A 45 5.06 -3.58 14.00
CA LYS A 45 5.44 -2.18 13.81
C LYS A 45 4.49 -1.45 12.88
N VAL A 46 4.25 -2.00 11.68
CA VAL A 46 3.36 -1.38 10.68
C VAL A 46 1.92 -1.34 11.21
N ALA A 47 1.45 -2.42 11.84
CA ALA A 47 0.15 -2.49 12.49
C ALA A 47 -0.02 -1.40 13.55
N GLY A 48 0.95 -1.26 14.47
CA GLY A 48 0.91 -0.23 15.50
C GLY A 48 0.93 1.21 14.97
N GLN A 49 1.47 1.44 13.77
CA GLN A 49 1.46 2.75 13.13
C GLN A 49 0.16 3.03 12.34
N GLY A 50 -0.44 2.00 11.75
CA GLY A 50 -1.53 2.14 10.79
C GLY A 50 -2.93 1.81 11.31
N ASP A 51 -3.07 0.99 12.35
CA ASP A 51 -4.36 0.43 12.77
C ASP A 51 -5.44 1.49 13.03
N LEU A 52 -5.12 2.53 13.81
CA LEU A 52 -6.04 3.64 14.07
C LEU A 52 -6.56 4.31 12.79
N TYR A 53 -5.72 4.41 11.75
CA TYR A 53 -6.09 5.02 10.47
C TYR A 53 -6.94 4.09 9.61
N TYR A 54 -6.68 2.78 9.66
CA TYR A 54 -7.54 1.81 8.98
C TYR A 54 -8.91 1.72 9.64
N GLN A 55 -8.98 1.78 10.98
CA GLN A 55 -10.24 1.88 11.71
C GLN A 55 -10.99 3.18 11.42
N ALA A 56 -10.26 4.29 11.23
CA ALA A 56 -10.85 5.56 10.81
C ALA A 56 -11.46 5.47 9.39
N ILE A 57 -10.79 4.75 8.46
CA ILE A 57 -11.35 4.42 7.15
C ILE A 57 -12.66 3.65 7.32
N ASP A 58 -12.67 2.54 8.07
CA ASP A 58 -13.87 1.72 8.25
C ASP A 58 -15.04 2.52 8.83
N SER A 59 -14.77 3.31 9.87
CA SER A 59 -15.77 4.16 10.53
C SER A 59 -16.38 5.18 9.57
N ALA A 60 -15.55 5.86 8.79
CA ALA A 60 -16.01 6.86 7.83
C ALA A 60 -16.74 6.23 6.64
N LEU A 61 -16.32 5.05 6.17
CA LEU A 61 -17.00 4.32 5.10
C LEU A 61 -18.36 3.79 5.54
N ASN A 62 -18.48 3.30 6.77
CA ASN A 62 -19.76 2.90 7.34
C ASN A 62 -20.76 4.07 7.39
N SER A 63 -20.29 5.29 7.71
CA SER A 63 -21.12 6.50 7.62
C SER A 63 -21.55 6.86 6.19
N SER A 64 -20.79 6.40 5.19
CA SER A 64 -21.04 6.59 3.76
C SER A 64 -21.70 5.36 3.11
N TYR A 65 -22.26 4.45 3.91
CA TYR A 65 -22.92 3.21 3.47
C TYR A 65 -22.04 2.25 2.65
N VAL A 66 -20.72 2.38 2.74
CA VAL A 66 -19.75 1.44 2.18
C VAL A 66 -19.33 0.48 3.30
N ASN A 67 -19.97 -0.68 3.37
CA ASN A 67 -19.60 -1.71 4.34
C ASN A 67 -18.57 -2.67 3.71
N LEU A 68 -17.33 -2.60 4.20
CA LEU A 68 -16.21 -3.41 3.71
C LEU A 68 -16.35 -4.91 3.97
N GLN A 69 -17.07 -5.28 5.03
CA GLN A 69 -17.28 -6.65 5.47
C GLN A 69 -18.49 -7.31 4.79
N ASN A 70 -19.34 -6.54 4.10
CA ASN A 70 -20.55 -7.07 3.48
C ASN A 70 -20.23 -7.81 2.16
N PRO A 71 -20.63 -9.10 2.01
CA PRO A 71 -20.43 -9.84 0.76
C PRO A 71 -21.27 -9.29 -0.41
N LYS A 72 -22.33 -8.53 -0.14
CA LYS A 72 -23.18 -7.89 -1.15
C LYS A 72 -23.07 -6.37 -1.01
N PRO A 73 -22.32 -5.69 -1.91
CA PRO A 73 -22.21 -4.24 -1.93
C PRO A 73 -23.60 -3.61 -1.95
N GLN A 74 -23.82 -2.68 -1.03
CA GLN A 74 -25.05 -1.90 -1.01
C GLN A 74 -24.85 -0.68 -1.91
N ARG A 75 -25.70 -0.54 -2.94
CA ARG A 75 -25.63 0.57 -3.90
C ARG A 75 -26.25 1.82 -3.31
N TYR A 76 -25.55 2.43 -2.37
CA TYR A 76 -25.99 3.66 -1.71
C TYR A 76 -25.05 4.84 -1.93
N LEU A 77 -23.88 4.60 -2.54
CA LEU A 77 -22.91 5.65 -2.73
C LEU A 77 -23.23 6.51 -3.94
N ALA A 78 -23.42 7.82 -3.74
CA ALA A 78 -23.64 8.74 -4.86
C ALA A 78 -22.33 8.96 -5.64
N LYS A 79 -22.45 9.10 -6.98
CA LYS A 79 -21.31 9.37 -7.87
C LYS A 79 -20.47 10.58 -7.43
N THR A 80 -21.11 11.60 -6.86
CA THR A 80 -20.47 12.82 -6.34
C THR A 80 -19.57 12.58 -5.13
N GLN A 81 -19.73 11.46 -4.42
CA GLN A 81 -18.97 11.11 -3.22
C GLN A 81 -17.77 10.20 -3.50
N VAL A 82 -17.68 9.63 -4.72
CA VAL A 82 -16.65 8.65 -5.09
C VAL A 82 -15.24 9.20 -4.90
N GLU A 83 -14.97 10.38 -5.46
CA GLU A 83 -13.65 10.99 -5.37
C GLU A 83 -13.28 11.28 -3.91
N SER A 84 -14.17 11.92 -3.15
CA SER A 84 -13.92 12.22 -1.72
C SER A 84 -13.62 11.00 -0.87
N ILE A 85 -14.22 9.85 -1.20
CA ILE A 85 -13.94 8.59 -0.49
C ILE A 85 -12.55 8.05 -0.85
N TYR A 86 -12.17 8.08 -2.12
CA TYR A 86 -10.81 7.68 -2.52
C TYR A 86 -9.75 8.57 -1.88
N LYS A 87 -10.03 9.87 -1.82
CA LYS A 87 -9.20 10.85 -1.14
C LYS A 87 -9.01 10.48 0.34
N LEU A 88 -10.12 10.27 1.06
CA LEU A 88 -10.10 9.83 2.45
C LEU A 88 -9.27 8.56 2.66
N VAL A 89 -9.47 7.54 1.83
CA VAL A 89 -8.77 6.25 1.95
C VAL A 89 -7.26 6.42 1.76
N PHE A 90 -6.83 7.10 0.70
CA PHE A 90 -5.40 7.27 0.42
C PHE A 90 -4.72 8.22 1.41
N THR A 91 -5.41 9.25 1.92
CA THR A 91 -4.89 10.09 3.00
C THR A 91 -4.69 9.28 4.28
N ASN A 92 -5.63 8.41 4.65
CA ASN A 92 -5.49 7.58 5.85
C ASN A 92 -4.45 6.46 5.68
N ILE A 93 -4.31 5.86 4.49
CA ILE A 93 -3.26 4.88 4.21
C ILE A 93 -1.86 5.48 4.39
N ASN A 94 -1.68 6.75 4.01
CA ASN A 94 -0.40 7.45 4.15
C ASN A 94 -0.27 8.28 5.42
N ALA A 95 -1.23 8.19 6.34
CA ALA A 95 -1.24 9.01 7.54
C ALA A 95 0.04 8.77 8.37
N ASN A 96 0.54 9.86 8.97
CA ASN A 96 1.77 9.91 9.76
C ASN A 96 3.07 9.48 9.04
N GLN A 97 3.06 9.34 7.71
CA GLN A 97 4.24 8.97 6.95
C GLN A 97 4.49 9.98 5.84
N ALA A 98 5.52 10.80 6.01
CA ALA A 98 5.96 11.72 4.97
C ALA A 98 6.49 10.93 3.76
N PRO A 99 6.26 11.42 2.53
CA PRO A 99 6.85 10.81 1.34
C PRO A 99 8.37 10.97 1.35
N ILE A 100 9.08 10.04 0.71
CA ILE A 100 10.53 10.09 0.56
C ILE A 100 10.84 10.42 -0.90
N ILE A 101 11.75 11.36 -1.11
CA ILE A 101 12.22 11.75 -2.44
C ILE A 101 13.62 11.18 -2.62
N GLU A 102 13.76 10.14 -3.44
CA GLU A 102 15.05 9.53 -3.75
C GLU A 102 15.60 10.07 -5.07
N ASP A 103 16.89 10.42 -5.05
CA ASP A 103 17.70 10.82 -6.22
C ASP A 103 17.04 11.87 -7.13
N HIS A 104 16.18 12.73 -6.57
CA HIS A 104 15.40 13.76 -7.26
C HIS A 104 14.51 13.25 -8.41
N GLN A 105 14.23 11.95 -8.48
CA GLN A 105 13.48 11.33 -9.59
C GLN A 105 12.46 10.28 -9.15
N THR A 106 12.49 9.87 -7.88
CA THR A 106 11.56 8.86 -7.38
C THR A 106 10.84 9.38 -6.15
N LEU A 107 9.51 9.30 -6.17
CA LEU A 107 8.67 9.59 -5.03
C LEU A 107 8.21 8.26 -4.42
N LEU A 108 8.59 8.02 -3.17
CA LEU A 108 8.18 6.84 -2.42
C LEU A 108 7.12 7.22 -1.39
N PHE A 109 6.23 6.27 -1.13
CA PHE A 109 5.08 6.43 -0.23
C PHE A 109 5.17 5.39 0.90
N PRO A 110 5.93 5.66 1.98
CA PRO A 110 6.17 4.68 3.03
C PRO A 110 4.89 4.13 3.65
N GLY A 111 3.86 4.96 3.85
CA GLY A 111 2.58 4.52 4.41
C GLY A 111 1.87 3.52 3.51
N PHE A 112 1.79 3.80 2.21
CA PHE A 112 1.28 2.86 1.21
C PHE A 112 2.10 1.56 1.13
N VAL A 113 3.43 1.65 1.14
CA VAL A 113 4.32 0.47 1.13
C VAL A 113 4.08 -0.39 2.39
N GLY A 114 3.97 0.24 3.56
CA GLY A 114 3.61 -0.42 4.80
C GLY A 114 2.25 -1.11 4.71
N PHE A 115 1.24 -0.41 4.20
CA PHE A 115 -0.09 -0.99 3.97
C PHE A 115 -0.04 -2.22 3.06
N LYS A 116 0.68 -2.16 1.93
CA LYS A 116 0.83 -3.32 1.02
C LYS A 116 1.57 -4.48 1.67
N PHE A 117 2.59 -4.20 2.48
CA PHE A 117 3.27 -5.22 3.28
C PHE A 117 2.32 -5.89 4.28
N LEU A 118 1.50 -5.08 4.98
CA LEU A 118 0.48 -5.57 5.92
C LEU A 118 -0.51 -6.51 5.22
N VAL A 119 -1.08 -6.07 4.09
CA VAL A 119 -2.01 -6.86 3.27
C VAL A 119 -1.38 -8.18 2.86
N SER A 120 -0.17 -8.16 2.29
CA SER A 120 0.51 -9.37 1.82
C SER A 120 0.80 -10.36 2.96
N THR A 121 1.20 -9.85 4.12
CA THR A 121 1.46 -10.67 5.31
C THR A 121 0.16 -11.30 5.83
N CYS A 122 -0.93 -10.54 5.83
CA CYS A 122 -2.26 -11.03 6.20
C CYS A 122 -2.78 -12.10 5.23
N GLU A 123 -2.61 -11.91 3.92
CA GLU A 123 -3.01 -12.90 2.92
C GLU A 123 -2.21 -14.21 3.04
N GLN A 124 -0.93 -14.12 3.40
CA GLN A 124 -0.11 -15.28 3.73
C GLN A 124 -0.60 -15.97 5.01
N ALA A 125 -0.89 -15.20 6.07
CA ALA A 125 -1.21 -15.75 7.40
C ALA A 125 -2.64 -16.29 7.53
N ARG A 126 -3.64 -15.66 6.90
CA ARG A 126 -5.06 -15.99 7.06
C ARG A 126 -5.44 -17.45 6.76
N PRO A 127 -4.91 -18.13 5.73
CA PRO A 127 -5.19 -19.55 5.51
C PRO A 127 -4.48 -20.49 6.51
N HIS A 128 -3.58 -19.98 7.36
CA HIS A 128 -2.74 -20.76 8.26
C HIS A 128 -2.90 -20.32 9.72
N VAL A 129 -3.75 -21.02 10.48
CA VAL A 129 -4.04 -20.72 11.89
C VAL A 129 -2.79 -20.49 12.75
N ALA A 130 -1.73 -21.27 12.52
CA ALA A 130 -0.46 -21.11 13.25
C ALA A 130 0.22 -19.76 12.96
N GLN A 131 0.23 -19.28 11.72
CA GLN A 131 0.81 -17.99 11.35
C GLN A 131 -0.06 -16.84 11.85
N LEU A 132 -1.38 -16.94 11.75
CA LEU A 132 -2.28 -15.95 12.31
C LEU A 132 -2.10 -15.83 13.84
N LYS A 133 -1.87 -16.96 14.53
CA LYS A 133 -1.53 -16.97 15.95
C LYS A 133 -0.17 -16.30 16.23
N GLN A 134 0.84 -16.51 15.38
CA GLN A 134 2.12 -15.81 15.49
C GLN A 134 1.93 -14.29 15.41
N LEU A 135 1.14 -13.80 14.45
CA LEU A 135 0.81 -12.39 14.33
C LEU A 135 0.03 -11.87 15.55
N THR A 136 -0.96 -12.62 16.01
CA THR A 136 -1.80 -12.26 17.18
C THR A 136 -0.98 -12.15 18.47
N ASN A 137 0.05 -12.99 18.63
CA ASN A 137 0.96 -12.91 19.77
C ASN A 137 1.83 -11.63 19.74
N ALA A 138 2.17 -11.12 18.55
CA ALA A 138 2.95 -9.90 18.38
C ALA A 138 2.07 -8.64 18.39
N TYR A 139 0.81 -8.75 17.97
CA TYR A 139 -0.16 -7.67 17.91
C TYR A 139 -1.57 -8.25 18.14
N ALA A 140 -2.19 -7.92 19.28
CA ALA A 140 -3.39 -8.60 19.76
C ALA A 140 -4.56 -8.57 18.76
N ASP A 141 -4.73 -7.46 18.03
CA ASP A 141 -5.82 -7.25 17.07
C ASP A 141 -5.45 -7.66 15.64
N ALA A 142 -4.42 -8.51 15.47
CA ALA A 142 -3.91 -8.88 14.14
C ALA A 142 -4.99 -9.48 13.23
N SER A 143 -5.91 -10.29 13.78
CA SER A 143 -6.96 -10.92 12.98
C SER A 143 -7.94 -9.89 12.40
N SER A 144 -8.50 -9.01 13.24
CA SER A 144 -9.44 -7.98 12.80
C SER A 144 -8.76 -6.98 11.87
N LEU A 145 -7.53 -6.59 12.19
CA LEU A 145 -6.71 -5.74 11.33
C LEU A 145 -6.48 -6.37 9.96
N CYS A 146 -6.18 -7.67 9.90
CA CYS A 146 -6.00 -8.37 8.63
C CYS A 146 -7.27 -8.40 7.79
N ASP A 147 -8.43 -8.66 8.40
CA ASP A 147 -9.70 -8.62 7.69
C ASP A 147 -9.98 -7.22 7.14
N LEU A 148 -9.70 -6.18 7.92
CA LEU A 148 -9.91 -4.80 7.50
C LEU A 148 -8.94 -4.36 6.39
N ALA A 149 -7.63 -4.57 6.56
CA ALA A 149 -6.63 -4.18 5.57
C ALA A 149 -6.86 -4.89 4.23
N THR A 150 -7.13 -6.20 4.24
CA THR A 150 -7.44 -6.95 3.01
C THR A 150 -8.77 -6.50 2.39
N ALA A 151 -9.77 -6.10 3.18
CA ALA A 151 -11.01 -5.56 2.65
C ALA A 151 -10.82 -4.17 2.00
N ILE A 152 -10.00 -3.28 2.61
CA ILE A 152 -9.62 -1.99 2.02
C ILE A 152 -8.92 -2.22 0.66
N ASP A 153 -7.92 -3.11 0.62
CA ASP A 153 -7.17 -3.42 -0.61
C ASP A 153 -8.08 -3.96 -1.71
N ARG A 154 -8.90 -4.95 -1.37
CA ARG A 154 -9.86 -5.57 -2.29
C ARG A 154 -10.86 -4.55 -2.85
N VAL A 155 -11.39 -3.66 -2.01
CA VAL A 155 -12.42 -2.71 -2.43
C VAL A 155 -11.79 -1.57 -3.24
N PHE A 156 -10.75 -0.92 -2.74
CA PHE A 156 -10.28 0.35 -3.29
C PHE A 156 -9.13 0.22 -4.28
N LEU A 157 -8.25 -0.77 -4.13
CA LEU A 157 -7.02 -0.86 -4.92
C LEU A 157 -7.16 -1.85 -6.08
N THR A 158 -7.96 -2.90 -5.93
CA THR A 158 -8.13 -3.92 -6.97
C THR A 158 -8.66 -3.29 -8.27
N GLY A 159 -7.86 -3.40 -9.34
CA GLY A 159 -8.18 -2.89 -10.67
C GLY A 159 -7.67 -1.48 -10.98
N LEU A 160 -7.07 -0.77 -10.00
CA LEU A 160 -6.29 0.44 -10.28
C LEU A 160 -4.95 0.05 -10.92
N THR A 161 -4.42 0.92 -11.78
CA THR A 161 -3.06 0.79 -12.30
C THR A 161 -2.05 1.40 -11.32
N ASP A 162 -0.78 1.01 -11.45
CA ASP A 162 0.30 1.56 -10.62
C ASP A 162 0.41 3.09 -10.77
N GLU A 163 0.19 3.63 -11.96
CA GLU A 163 0.17 5.08 -12.20
C GLU A 163 -0.98 5.77 -11.45
N GLN A 164 -2.16 5.16 -11.42
CA GLN A 164 -3.31 5.69 -10.68
C GLN A 164 -3.06 5.65 -9.16
N ILE A 165 -2.47 4.55 -8.68
CA ILE A 165 -2.07 4.40 -7.27
C ILE A 165 -1.05 5.46 -6.89
N ASN A 166 0.01 5.63 -7.69
CA ASN A 166 1.04 6.65 -7.44
C ASN A 166 0.43 8.06 -7.47
N SER A 167 -0.45 8.35 -8.44
CA SER A 167 -1.14 9.65 -8.53
C SER A 167 -2.01 9.93 -7.31
N LEU A 168 -2.75 8.93 -6.82
CA LEU A 168 -3.58 9.06 -5.62
C LEU A 168 -2.74 9.24 -4.35
N ASN A 169 -1.62 8.52 -4.21
CA ASN A 169 -0.69 8.70 -3.09
C ASN A 169 -0.03 10.08 -3.14
N THR A 170 0.42 10.54 -4.31
CA THR A 170 0.97 11.89 -4.50
C THR A 170 -0.05 12.96 -4.14
N TRP A 171 -1.28 12.82 -4.61
CA TRP A 171 -2.35 13.74 -4.27
C TRP A 171 -2.67 13.73 -2.77
N ALA A 172 -2.78 12.56 -2.16
CA ALA A 172 -3.11 12.41 -0.74
C ALA A 172 -2.06 13.02 0.20
N LEU A 173 -0.85 13.25 -0.31
CA LEU A 173 0.29 13.82 0.41
C LEU A 173 0.69 15.20 -0.13
N GLU A 174 -0.17 15.87 -0.89
CA GLU A 174 0.16 17.15 -1.57
C GLU A 174 0.71 18.20 -0.60
N ASP A 175 0.12 18.33 0.60
CA ASP A 175 0.56 19.27 1.63
C ASP A 175 1.92 18.93 2.25
N LEU A 176 2.38 17.69 2.11
CA LEU A 176 3.65 17.19 2.64
C LEU A 176 4.73 17.08 1.56
N ILE A 177 4.38 17.23 0.29
CA ILE A 177 5.31 17.22 -0.84
C ILE A 177 5.71 18.67 -1.14
N PRO A 178 7.02 18.98 -1.28
CA PRO A 178 7.43 20.31 -1.74
C PRO A 178 6.76 20.66 -3.07
N GLU A 179 6.22 21.87 -3.22
CA GLU A 179 5.45 22.29 -4.40
C GLU A 179 6.16 21.97 -5.73
N GLN A 180 7.47 22.23 -5.81
CA GLN A 180 8.28 21.92 -6.98
C GLN A 180 8.27 20.42 -7.34
N VAL A 181 8.30 19.55 -6.33
CA VAL A 181 8.27 18.09 -6.51
C VAL A 181 6.87 17.64 -6.91
N PHE A 182 5.83 18.24 -6.35
CA PHE A 182 4.45 17.99 -6.76
C PHE A 182 4.22 18.36 -8.23
N THR A 183 4.70 19.54 -8.67
CA THR A 183 4.69 19.94 -10.08
C THR A 183 5.48 18.95 -10.96
N GLN A 184 6.64 18.47 -10.49
CA GLN A 184 7.40 17.45 -11.22
C GLN A 184 6.63 16.14 -11.37
N ALA A 185 5.89 15.71 -10.34
CA ALA A 185 5.00 14.56 -10.45
C ALA A 185 3.95 14.79 -11.54
N GLN A 186 3.25 15.93 -11.49
CA GLN A 186 2.22 16.31 -12.46
C GLN A 186 2.74 16.40 -13.91
N ASP A 187 4.01 16.78 -14.07
CA ASP A 187 4.71 16.82 -15.36
C ASP A 187 5.25 15.45 -15.82
N ASN A 188 4.96 14.36 -15.09
CA ASN A 188 5.44 13.00 -15.35
C ASN A 188 6.97 12.85 -15.24
N LYS A 189 7.61 13.63 -14.36
CA LYS A 189 9.07 13.65 -14.19
C LYS A 189 9.57 12.78 -13.03
N LEU A 190 8.68 12.10 -12.31
CA LEU A 190 9.01 11.27 -11.13
C LEU A 190 8.78 9.77 -11.34
N GLY A 191 8.98 9.27 -12.57
CA GLY A 191 8.95 7.83 -12.86
C GLY A 191 7.55 7.21 -13.02
N PHE A 192 6.49 8.01 -13.00
CA PHE A 192 5.13 7.57 -13.32
C PHE A 192 4.36 8.68 -14.08
N THR A 193 3.28 8.29 -14.78
CA THR A 193 2.38 9.26 -15.39
C THR A 193 1.34 9.71 -14.36
N TYR A 194 1.35 10.98 -13.98
CA TYR A 194 0.37 11.52 -13.05
C TYR A 194 -0.99 11.66 -13.73
N ARG A 195 -1.92 10.80 -13.32
CA ARG A 195 -3.30 10.75 -13.78
C ARG A 195 -4.20 10.20 -12.69
N LEU A 196 -4.91 11.10 -12.01
CA LEU A 196 -5.98 10.69 -11.09
C LEU A 196 -7.06 9.91 -11.84
N PRO A 197 -7.64 8.85 -11.26
CA PRO A 197 -8.76 8.16 -11.88
C PRO A 197 -9.95 9.09 -12.07
N SER A 198 -10.60 9.01 -13.23
CA SER A 198 -11.87 9.69 -13.46
C SER A 198 -13.03 8.92 -12.81
N LEU A 199 -14.19 9.55 -12.67
CA LEU A 199 -15.42 8.84 -12.26
C LEU A 199 -15.68 7.60 -13.14
N ALA A 200 -15.44 7.71 -14.46
CA ALA A 200 -15.61 6.58 -15.37
C ALA A 200 -14.64 5.44 -15.09
N ASP A 201 -13.42 5.72 -14.61
CA ASP A 201 -12.46 4.71 -14.19
C ASP A 201 -12.93 4.02 -12.90
N TYR A 202 -13.36 4.78 -11.90
CA TYR A 202 -13.87 4.22 -10.64
C TYR A 202 -15.08 3.31 -10.83
N LEU A 203 -16.01 3.68 -11.72
CA LEU A 203 -17.19 2.87 -12.02
C LEU A 203 -16.87 1.55 -12.73
N LYS A 204 -15.69 1.44 -13.36
CA LYS A 204 -15.21 0.20 -14.00
C LYS A 204 -14.49 -0.73 -13.03
N LEU A 205 -14.18 -0.27 -11.81
CA LEU A 205 -13.46 -1.09 -10.84
C LEU A 205 -14.31 -2.30 -10.42
N PRO A 206 -13.70 -3.51 -10.38
CA PRO A 206 -14.43 -4.78 -10.24
C PRO A 206 -15.16 -4.93 -8.90
N VAL A 207 -14.68 -4.24 -7.87
CA VAL A 207 -15.24 -4.31 -6.52
C VAL A 207 -15.90 -2.99 -6.15
N PHE A 208 -15.14 -1.87 -6.11
CA PHE A 208 -15.68 -0.57 -5.72
C PHE A 208 -16.88 -0.12 -6.57
N GLY A 209 -16.84 -0.31 -7.89
CA GLY A 209 -17.90 0.11 -8.80
C GLY A 209 -19.28 -0.47 -8.46
N LYS A 210 -19.34 -1.57 -7.68
CA LYS A 210 -20.59 -2.20 -7.21
C LYS A 210 -21.27 -1.45 -6.06
N TYR A 211 -20.57 -0.54 -5.38
CA TYR A 211 -21.13 0.27 -4.29
C TYR A 211 -21.78 1.57 -4.80
N VAL A 212 -21.45 1.98 -6.02
CA VAL A 212 -21.91 3.25 -6.59
C VAL A 212 -23.29 3.11 -7.22
N ILE A 213 -24.18 4.06 -6.91
CA ILE A 213 -25.48 4.18 -7.58
C ILE A 213 -25.21 4.53 -9.05
N GLN A 214 -25.68 3.67 -9.96
CA GLN A 214 -25.54 3.84 -11.40
C GLN A 214 -26.55 4.83 -11.96
#